data_AF-A0A8H7SWE5-F1
#
_entry.id   AF-A0A8H7SWE5-F1
#
_cell.length_a   1.000
_cell.length_b   1.000
_cell.length_c   1.000
_cell.angle_alpha   90.00
_cell.angle_beta   90.00
_cell.angle_gamma   90.00
#
_symmetry.space_group_name_H-M   'P 1'
#
loop_
_entity.id
_entity.type
_entity.pdbx_description
1 polymer ?
#
loop_
_entity_poly.entity_id
_entity_poly.type
_entity_poly.pdbx_seq_one_letter_code
_entity_poly.pdbx_strand_id
1 'polypeptide(L)'
;MREGDQDNQVSTDYPGAFIFDLRLGPDNLTLLLNGEAILPRARAYLPAYVRAPQVGLLEAGAEHRPIADVGKPTIMELAYYIDSPDTTSGTSIYNTKYNPRIRIDILRASIPSLPGYSASLSSDVQEMIWIWLEDLTEHPPGTPYAKIPLRIKRVEVSPRWLKSHSEGTTTYRSLTSLRGCYIWSWLCADIDEYPYYEYVYQENFDEYGKKGSMRHFLTLRWGNMVNLLGYWRAVILLAVCGSIVLSPFVYSVYRAMKSVLEMYQNRTKEVDDWVADEEIEGWLESDRYFEDFEYDEKVEAVEEKEREKPSVDKPLPPPRYTEDEKELITKS
;
A
#
# COMPACT_ATOMS: atom_id res chain seq x y z
N MET A 1 -12.35 41.77 -0.72
CA MET A 1 -11.60 41.33 0.48
C MET A 1 -10.37 40.60 -0.01
N ARG A 2 -9.20 41.20 0.25
CA ARG A 2 -7.87 40.65 0.00
C ARG A 2 -7.32 40.24 1.37
N GLU A 3 -7.06 38.95 1.53
CA GLU A 3 -6.15 38.36 2.52
C GLU A 3 -5.32 37.39 1.67
N GLY A 4 -4.02 37.57 1.45
CA GLY A 4 -3.00 38.00 2.39
C GLY A 4 -2.25 36.77 2.89
N ASP A 5 -1.74 35.94 1.96
CA ASP A 5 -0.88 34.79 2.26
C ASP A 5 0.45 34.97 1.51
N GLN A 6 1.11 36.08 1.86
CA GLN A 6 2.54 36.30 1.67
C GLN A 6 3.16 36.19 3.05
N ASP A 7 4.37 35.64 3.11
CA ASP A 7 5.25 35.53 4.27
C ASP A 7 5.18 34.22 5.07
N ASN A 8 5.66 33.15 4.43
CA ASN A 8 6.60 32.19 5.06
C ASN A 8 7.54 31.53 4.04
N GLN A 9 7.81 32.22 2.92
CA GLN A 9 8.85 31.83 2.00
C GLN A 9 10.15 32.44 2.54
N VAL A 10 10.84 31.70 3.42
CA VAL A 10 12.24 32.02 3.70
C VAL A 10 12.97 31.80 2.38
N SER A 11 13.16 32.87 1.61
CA SER A 11 14.27 32.92 0.68
C SER A 11 15.51 32.75 1.54
N THR A 12 16.03 31.53 1.64
CA THR A 12 17.43 31.37 1.98
C THR A 12 18.18 31.91 0.76
N ASP A 13 18.36 33.24 0.69
CA ASP A 13 19.15 33.96 -0.33
C ASP A 13 20.64 33.54 -0.32
N TYR A 14 21.00 32.55 0.50
CA TYR A 14 22.32 31.95 0.55
C TYR A 14 22.33 30.63 -0.22
N PRO A 15 23.12 30.52 -1.30
CA PRO A 15 23.29 29.26 -2.00
C PRO A 15 23.91 28.25 -1.04
N GLY A 16 23.14 27.21 -0.74
CA GLY A 16 23.56 26.07 0.05
C GLY A 16 23.40 24.79 -0.75
N ALA A 17 24.32 23.85 -0.56
CA ALA A 17 24.26 22.54 -1.17
C ALA A 17 24.15 21.46 -0.08
N PHE A 18 23.37 20.43 -0.37
CA PHE A 18 23.38 19.20 0.43
C PHE A 18 24.44 18.26 -0.13
N ILE A 19 25.21 17.63 0.76
CA ILE A 19 26.17 16.61 0.37
C ILE A 19 25.55 15.24 0.61
N PHE A 20 25.54 14.41 -0.43
CA PHE A 20 25.08 13.03 -0.39
C PHE A 20 26.25 12.10 -0.69
N ASP A 21 26.56 11.24 0.27
CA ASP A 21 27.55 10.17 0.18
C ASP A 21 26.82 8.87 -0.18
N LEU A 22 27.00 8.42 -1.41
CA LEU A 22 26.41 7.19 -1.93
C LEU A 22 27.47 6.09 -1.96
N ARG A 23 27.24 5.02 -1.19
CA ARG A 23 28.17 3.90 -1.10
C ARG A 23 27.45 2.58 -1.14
N LEU A 24 28.11 1.56 -1.66
CA LEU A 24 27.69 0.18 -1.44
C LEU A 24 28.35 -0.36 -0.18
N GLY A 25 27.64 -1.22 0.53
CA GLY A 25 28.16 -2.01 1.63
C GLY A 25 29.32 -2.90 1.16
N PRO A 26 30.12 -3.44 2.10
CA PRO A 26 31.26 -4.30 1.76
C PRO A 26 30.84 -5.60 1.04
N ASP A 27 29.58 -5.98 1.16
CA ASP A 27 28.95 -7.12 0.51
C ASP A 27 28.39 -6.79 -0.89
N ASN A 28 28.42 -5.52 -1.30
CA ASN A 28 27.77 -5.00 -2.51
C ASN A 28 26.25 -5.27 -2.59
N LEU A 29 25.62 -5.64 -1.48
CA LEU A 29 24.17 -5.92 -1.45
C LEU A 29 23.38 -4.69 -1.03
N THR A 30 23.98 -3.86 -0.17
CA THR A 30 23.28 -2.74 0.45
C THR A 30 23.77 -1.40 -0.09
N LEU A 31 22.89 -0.61 -0.72
CA LEU A 31 23.13 0.79 -1.03
C LEU A 31 22.86 1.66 0.21
N LEU A 32 23.89 2.41 0.59
CA LEU A 32 23.90 3.35 1.69
C LEU A 32 23.85 4.79 1.14
N LEU A 33 23.02 5.63 1.74
CA LEU A 33 22.95 7.07 1.53
C LEU A 33 23.30 7.75 2.85
N ASN A 34 24.42 8.46 2.91
CA ASN A 34 24.94 9.10 4.12
C ASN A 34 25.06 8.10 5.30
N GLY A 35 25.42 6.85 5.00
CA GLY A 35 25.54 5.76 5.98
C GLY A 35 24.25 5.01 6.28
N GLU A 36 23.10 5.47 5.79
CA GLU A 36 21.79 4.85 6.03
C GLU A 36 21.39 3.92 4.87
N ALA A 37 20.88 2.73 5.18
CA ALA A 37 20.50 1.75 4.17
C ALA A 37 19.21 2.15 3.44
N ILE A 38 19.32 2.39 2.13
CA ILE A 38 18.19 2.73 1.25
C ILE A 38 17.75 1.58 0.36
N LEU A 39 18.62 0.61 0.07
CA LEU A 39 18.31 -0.60 -0.71
C LEU A 39 19.21 -1.77 -0.30
N PRO A 40 18.73 -3.01 -0.08
CA PRO A 40 17.37 -3.26 0.37
C PRO A 40 17.17 -2.59 1.73
N ARG A 41 15.95 -2.12 2.01
CA ARG A 41 15.68 -1.51 3.32
C ARG A 41 15.69 -2.59 4.39
N ALA A 42 16.45 -2.38 5.47
CA ALA A 42 16.49 -3.30 6.60
C ALA A 42 15.09 -3.56 7.19
N ARG A 43 14.21 -2.56 7.15
CA ARG A 43 12.80 -2.65 7.55
C ARG A 43 11.96 -1.93 6.50
N ALA A 44 11.41 -2.66 5.53
CA ALA A 44 10.60 -2.08 4.45
C ALA A 44 9.45 -1.17 4.95
N TYR A 45 8.91 -1.48 6.14
CA TYR A 45 7.82 -0.75 6.79
C TYR A 45 8.28 0.43 7.65
N LEU A 46 9.58 0.72 7.76
CA LEU A 46 10.08 1.95 8.36
C LEU A 46 10.83 2.74 7.29
N PRO A 47 10.48 4.02 7.08
CA PRO A 47 11.30 4.85 6.20
C PRO A 47 12.70 5.05 6.79
N ALA A 48 13.69 5.19 5.92
CA ALA A 48 15.06 5.48 6.33
C ALA A 48 15.16 6.94 6.83
N TYR A 49 15.95 7.17 7.87
CA TYR A 49 16.17 8.53 8.36
C TYR A 49 17.27 9.20 7.54
N VAL A 50 16.90 9.87 6.45
CA VAL A 50 17.89 10.55 5.61
C VAL A 50 18.32 11.87 6.25
N ARG A 51 19.60 11.97 6.54
CA ARG A 51 20.26 13.19 7.03
C ARG A 51 21.36 13.58 6.07
N ALA A 52 21.51 14.87 5.80
CA ALA A 52 22.59 15.36 4.95
C ALA A 52 23.24 16.61 5.56
N PRO A 53 24.57 16.72 5.51
CA PRO A 53 25.22 17.97 5.82
C PRO A 53 24.86 19.01 4.75
N GLN A 54 24.43 20.18 5.20
CA GLN A 54 24.30 21.37 4.37
C GLN A 54 25.59 22.19 4.47
N VAL A 55 26.16 22.51 3.32
CA VAL A 55 27.26 23.46 3.18
C VAL A 55 26.72 24.74 2.55
N GLY A 56 26.96 25.88 3.19
CA GLY A 56 26.59 27.19 2.66
C GLY A 56 27.82 27.97 2.23
N LEU A 57 27.66 28.88 1.27
CA LEU A 57 28.66 29.93 1.03
C LEU A 57 28.61 30.89 2.23
N LEU A 58 29.64 30.90 3.09
CA LEU A 58 29.78 31.96 4.09
C LEU A 58 30.14 33.26 3.36
N GLU A 59 29.17 34.11 3.09
CA GLU A 59 29.48 35.53 2.95
C GLU A 59 29.66 36.12 4.35
N ALA A 60 30.84 36.70 4.59
CA ALA A 60 31.16 37.39 5.83
C ALA A 60 30.23 38.61 5.99
N GLY A 61 29.15 38.48 6.79
CA GLY A 61 28.29 39.64 7.07
C GLY A 61 26.92 39.38 7.68
N ALA A 62 26.43 38.13 7.80
CA ALA A 62 25.10 37.88 8.36
C ALA A 62 25.12 37.80 9.90
N GLU A 63 24.91 38.94 10.56
CA GLU A 63 25.00 39.12 12.03
C GLU A 63 23.92 38.42 12.89
N HIS A 64 22.99 37.62 12.33
CA HIS A 64 21.79 37.19 13.07
C HIS A 64 21.51 35.67 13.09
N ARG A 65 22.51 34.80 12.93
CA ARG A 65 22.32 33.36 13.18
C ARG A 65 22.92 32.90 14.51
N PRO A 66 22.28 31.92 15.21
CA PRO A 66 22.93 31.23 16.30
C PRO A 66 24.21 30.62 15.76
N ILE A 67 25.32 30.95 16.43
CA ILE A 67 26.67 30.55 16.08
C ILE A 67 26.75 29.03 16.17
N ALA A 68 26.39 28.34 15.09
CA ALA A 68 26.85 26.99 14.86
C ALA A 68 28.35 27.11 14.57
N ASP A 69 29.18 26.48 15.40
CA ASP A 69 30.63 26.40 15.30
C ASP A 69 31.10 26.59 13.84
N VAL A 70 31.74 27.73 13.58
CA VAL A 70 32.33 28.08 12.29
C VAL A 70 33.26 26.93 11.87
N GLY A 71 32.84 26.13 10.90
CA GLY A 71 33.61 25.01 10.35
C GLY A 71 32.96 23.62 10.42
N LYS A 72 31.83 23.44 11.13
CA LYS A 72 31.08 22.16 11.08
C LYS A 72 29.84 22.29 10.20
N PRO A 73 29.66 21.42 9.19
CA PRO A 73 28.46 21.44 8.36
C PRO A 73 27.23 21.15 9.24
N THR A 74 26.16 21.92 9.03
CA THR A 74 24.91 21.70 9.77
C THR A 74 24.24 20.46 9.21
N ILE A 75 23.98 19.47 10.07
CA ILE A 75 23.28 18.25 9.68
C ILE A 75 21.80 18.57 9.62
N MET A 76 21.23 18.41 8.42
CA MET A 76 19.81 18.64 8.15
C MET A 76 19.08 17.31 8.06
N GLU A 77 17.89 17.26 8.64
CA GLU A 77 16.93 16.16 8.48
C GLU A 77 16.07 16.42 7.24
N LEU A 78 16.07 15.46 6.31
CA LEU A 78 15.45 15.61 5.00
C LEU A 78 14.15 14.81 4.93
N ALA A 79 13.05 15.48 4.62
CA ALA A 79 11.84 14.84 4.11
C ALA A 79 12.03 14.55 2.62
N TYR A 80 11.67 13.35 2.18
CA TYR A 80 11.99 12.91 0.84
C TYR A 80 10.90 12.01 0.27
N TYR A 81 10.87 11.95 -1.06
CA TYR A 81 10.19 10.94 -1.85
C TYR A 81 11.26 10.00 -2.41
N ILE A 82 11.00 8.71 -2.40
CA ILE A 82 11.92 7.72 -2.96
C ILE A 82 11.14 6.69 -3.77
N ASP A 83 11.52 6.56 -5.02
CA ASP A 83 11.06 5.50 -5.90
C ASP A 83 12.14 4.42 -5.90
N SER A 84 11.85 3.32 -5.20
CA SER A 84 12.78 2.19 -5.06
C SER A 84 12.13 0.92 -5.62
N PRO A 85 12.89 0.12 -6.39
CA PRO A 85 12.38 -1.13 -6.94
C PRO A 85 12.07 -2.12 -5.83
N ASP A 86 11.15 -3.04 -6.09
CA ASP A 86 10.86 -4.13 -5.16
C ASP A 86 12.12 -4.97 -4.88
N THR A 87 12.43 -5.13 -3.59
CA THR A 87 13.54 -5.96 -3.11
C THR A 87 13.08 -7.24 -2.43
N THR A 88 11.76 -7.40 -2.25
CA THR A 88 11.15 -8.54 -1.54
C THR A 88 10.83 -9.69 -2.47
N SER A 89 10.50 -9.41 -3.73
CA SER A 89 10.32 -10.42 -4.76
C SER A 89 11.65 -10.99 -5.29
N GLY A 90 11.52 -12.13 -5.98
CA GLY A 90 12.61 -12.75 -6.73
C GLY A 90 12.61 -12.34 -8.19
N THR A 91 13.75 -12.55 -8.84
CA THR A 91 13.87 -12.34 -10.29
C THR A 91 12.91 -13.24 -11.06
N SER A 92 12.36 -12.72 -12.15
CA SER A 92 11.57 -13.51 -13.08
C SER A 92 12.36 -14.71 -13.61
N ILE A 93 11.66 -15.78 -14.00
CA ILE A 93 12.25 -16.99 -14.58
C ILE A 93 13.08 -16.73 -15.86
N TYR A 94 12.85 -15.60 -16.52
CA TYR A 94 13.56 -15.19 -17.73
C TYR A 94 14.59 -14.10 -17.51
N ASN A 95 14.70 -13.59 -16.28
CA ASN A 95 15.58 -12.46 -15.99
C ASN A 95 16.83 -12.90 -15.23
N THR A 96 17.97 -12.85 -15.90
CA THR A 96 19.29 -13.15 -15.35
C THR A 96 20.10 -11.89 -15.01
N LYS A 97 19.54 -10.69 -15.23
CA LYS A 97 20.20 -9.40 -14.95
C LYS A 97 19.27 -8.43 -14.26
N TYR A 98 19.70 -7.94 -13.10
CA TYR A 98 18.96 -6.95 -12.34
C TYR A 98 19.63 -5.57 -12.40
N ASN A 99 18.99 -4.60 -13.07
CA ASN A 99 19.52 -3.24 -13.23
C ASN A 99 18.56 -2.21 -12.61
N PRO A 100 18.48 -2.13 -11.28
CA PRO A 100 17.53 -1.26 -10.62
C PRO A 100 17.86 0.22 -10.83
N ARG A 101 16.81 1.03 -10.85
CA ARG A 101 16.90 2.49 -10.87
C ARG A 101 16.23 3.04 -9.64
N ILE A 102 16.90 3.94 -8.94
CA ILE A 102 16.37 4.61 -7.75
C ILE A 102 16.26 6.09 -8.07
N ARG A 103 15.13 6.68 -7.72
CA ARG A 103 14.90 8.12 -7.79
C ARG A 103 14.67 8.66 -6.38
N ILE A 104 15.37 9.72 -6.03
CA ILE A 104 15.26 10.40 -4.73
C ILE A 104 14.95 11.86 -4.99
N ASP A 105 13.92 12.36 -4.33
CA ASP A 105 13.48 13.75 -4.40
C ASP A 105 13.36 14.32 -2.98
N ILE A 106 13.98 15.48 -2.74
CA ILE A 106 14.06 16.10 -1.42
C ILE A 106 12.98 17.17 -1.29
N LEU A 107 11.96 16.89 -0.47
CA LEU A 107 10.76 17.70 -0.35
C LEU A 107 10.93 18.87 0.63
N ARG A 108 11.60 18.62 1.76
CA ARG A 108 11.78 19.60 2.85
C ARG A 108 13.05 19.28 3.63
N ALA A 109 13.71 20.32 4.15
CA ALA A 109 14.84 20.19 5.05
C ALA A 109 14.51 20.83 6.40
N SER A 110 14.93 20.20 7.49
CA SER A 110 14.67 20.65 8.86
C SER A 110 15.92 20.54 9.73
N ILE A 111 16.04 21.41 10.73
CA ILE A 111 17.14 21.37 11.69
C ILE A 111 16.69 20.55 12.91
N PRO A 112 17.35 19.42 13.23
CA PRO A 112 16.91 18.55 14.32
C PRO A 112 16.87 19.23 15.69
N SER A 113 17.78 20.19 15.93
CA SER A 113 17.87 20.94 17.18
C SER A 113 16.84 22.06 17.33
N LEU A 114 16.10 22.40 16.26
CA LEU A 114 15.14 23.51 16.24
C LEU A 114 13.78 23.03 15.71
N PRO A 115 12.93 22.41 16.56
CA PRO A 115 11.60 21.98 16.16
C PRO A 115 10.78 23.19 15.68
N GLY A 116 10.23 23.09 14.46
CA GLY A 116 9.52 24.19 13.78
C GLY A 116 10.37 24.93 12.73
N TYR A 117 11.70 24.77 12.74
CA TYR A 117 12.56 25.31 11.69
C TYR A 117 12.67 24.29 10.54
N SER A 118 11.67 24.32 9.65
CA SER A 118 11.64 23.50 8.44
C SER A 118 11.40 24.36 7.20
N ALA A 119 12.23 24.17 6.18
CA ALA A 119 12.11 24.84 4.90
C ALA A 119 11.65 23.83 3.86
N SER A 120 10.45 24.06 3.30
CA SER A 120 10.04 23.35 2.09
C SER A 120 10.89 23.83 0.92
N LEU A 121 11.40 22.91 0.13
CA LEU A 121 12.18 23.22 -1.06
C LEU A 121 11.20 23.47 -2.23
N SER A 122 11.42 24.53 -3.00
CA SER A 122 10.53 24.92 -4.10
C SER A 122 10.64 23.92 -5.25
N SER A 123 9.49 23.47 -5.77
CA SER A 123 9.40 22.49 -6.87
C SER A 123 10.07 22.93 -8.16
N ASP A 124 10.14 24.25 -8.38
CA ASP A 124 10.52 24.83 -9.67
C ASP A 124 12.04 24.90 -9.86
N VAL A 125 12.81 24.79 -8.78
CA VAL A 125 14.28 24.85 -8.76
C VAL A 125 14.90 23.55 -8.23
N GLN A 126 14.06 22.59 -7.81
CA GLN A 126 14.51 21.31 -7.29
C GLN A 126 15.09 20.42 -8.37
N GLU A 127 16.17 19.75 -8.00
CA GLU A 127 16.75 18.67 -8.76
C GLU A 127 16.47 17.34 -8.06
N MET A 128 16.25 16.30 -8.86
CA MET A 128 16.09 14.92 -8.42
C MET A 128 17.39 14.16 -8.62
N ILE A 129 17.67 13.27 -7.68
CA ILE A 129 18.83 12.38 -7.73
C ILE A 129 18.41 11.05 -8.32
N TRP A 130 19.08 10.66 -9.39
CA TRP A 130 18.90 9.38 -10.06
C TRP A 130 20.12 8.51 -9.85
N ILE A 131 19.89 7.26 -9.46
CA ILE A 131 20.93 6.28 -9.20
C ILE A 131 20.63 5.05 -10.05
N TRP A 132 21.55 4.72 -10.95
CA TRP A 132 21.50 3.49 -11.73
C TRP A 132 22.45 2.49 -11.10
N LEU A 133 21.89 1.34 -10.75
CA LEU A 133 22.62 0.20 -10.26
C LEU A 133 22.68 -0.86 -11.36
N GLU A 134 23.73 -1.64 -11.34
CA GLU A 134 23.95 -2.74 -12.28
C GLU A 134 24.40 -3.97 -11.52
N ASP A 135 23.90 -5.11 -11.94
CA ASP A 135 24.30 -6.40 -11.41
C ASP A 135 25.80 -6.67 -11.66
N LEU A 136 26.49 -7.18 -10.64
CA LEU A 136 27.89 -7.59 -10.75
C LEU A 136 28.04 -8.97 -11.37
N THR A 137 27.10 -9.88 -11.13
CA THR A 137 27.22 -11.29 -11.49
C THR A 137 25.89 -11.87 -11.92
N GLU A 138 25.88 -12.59 -13.04
CA GLU A 138 24.68 -13.31 -13.46
C GLU A 138 24.19 -14.24 -12.35
N HIS A 139 22.90 -14.15 -12.05
CA HIS A 139 22.26 -14.93 -11.01
C HIS A 139 21.26 -15.92 -11.63
N PRO A 140 20.99 -17.05 -10.95
CA PRO A 140 19.94 -17.95 -11.41
C PRO A 140 18.56 -17.27 -11.34
N PRO A 141 17.58 -17.71 -12.15
CA PRO A 141 16.23 -17.20 -12.06
C PRO A 141 15.59 -17.52 -10.70
N GLY A 142 14.73 -16.63 -10.20
CA GLY A 142 14.13 -16.74 -8.87
C GLY A 142 15.03 -16.28 -7.72
N THR A 143 16.21 -15.71 -8.00
CA THR A 143 17.09 -15.15 -6.97
C THR A 143 16.40 -13.93 -6.33
N PRO A 144 16.27 -13.86 -4.99
CA PRO A 144 15.72 -12.69 -4.31
C PRO A 144 16.52 -11.43 -4.65
N TYR A 145 15.85 -10.32 -4.97
CA TYR A 145 16.52 -9.07 -5.33
C TYR A 145 17.49 -8.56 -4.25
N ALA A 146 17.16 -8.78 -2.97
CA ALA A 146 18.02 -8.45 -1.83
C ALA A 146 19.34 -9.25 -1.75
N LYS A 147 19.51 -10.31 -2.55
CA LYS A 147 20.70 -11.18 -2.56
C LYS A 147 21.60 -10.97 -3.79
N ILE A 148 21.25 -10.03 -4.67
CA ILE A 148 21.99 -9.77 -5.89
C ILE A 148 23.04 -8.69 -5.61
N PRO A 149 24.33 -8.96 -5.82
CA PRO A 149 25.38 -7.96 -5.63
C PRO A 149 25.35 -6.92 -6.75
N LEU A 150 25.32 -5.64 -6.38
CA LEU A 150 25.15 -4.52 -7.28
C LEU A 150 26.42 -3.66 -7.34
N ARG A 151 26.55 -2.87 -8.41
CA ARG A 151 27.50 -1.76 -8.53
C ARG A 151 26.77 -0.48 -8.89
N ILE A 152 27.29 0.65 -8.41
CA ILE A 152 26.81 1.96 -8.86
C ILE A 152 27.35 2.20 -10.27
N LYS A 153 26.46 2.22 -11.25
CA LYS A 153 26.80 2.45 -12.66
C LYS A 153 26.86 3.94 -12.97
N ARG A 154 25.88 4.69 -12.49
CA ARG A 154 25.73 6.12 -12.76
C ARG A 154 24.95 6.78 -11.63
N VAL A 155 25.35 8.01 -11.30
CA VAL A 155 24.54 8.94 -10.51
C VAL A 155 24.36 10.19 -11.35
N GLU A 156 23.14 10.69 -11.46
CA GLU A 156 22.80 11.90 -12.20
C GLU A 156 21.87 12.75 -11.36
N VAL A 157 22.10 14.05 -11.38
CA VAL A 157 21.21 15.04 -10.81
C VAL A 157 20.54 15.72 -11.99
N SER A 158 19.21 15.68 -12.04
CA SER A 158 18.45 16.29 -13.13
C SER A 158 17.29 17.13 -12.60
N PRO A 159 16.87 18.18 -13.32
CA PRO A 159 15.73 18.99 -12.91
C PRO A 159 14.50 18.13 -12.68
N ARG A 160 13.75 18.45 -11.61
CA ARG A 160 12.49 17.76 -11.27
C ARG A 160 11.50 17.75 -12.44
N TRP A 161 11.49 18.81 -13.24
CA TRP A 161 10.59 18.99 -14.37
C TRP A 161 11.36 19.12 -15.68
N LEU A 162 11.26 18.11 -16.55
CA LEU A 162 11.59 18.29 -17.96
C LEU A 162 10.43 19.06 -18.63
N LYS A 163 10.77 20.15 -19.32
CA LYS A 163 9.91 21.06 -20.09
C LYS A 163 8.50 20.51 -20.41
N SER A 164 7.48 21.05 -19.72
CA SER A 164 6.04 21.17 -20.01
C SER A 164 5.20 20.00 -20.57
N HIS A 165 5.74 18.90 -21.12
CA HIS A 165 4.94 17.91 -21.84
C HIS A 165 5.39 16.44 -21.71
N SER A 166 6.35 16.10 -20.84
CA SER A 166 6.73 14.69 -20.66
C SER A 166 5.85 14.00 -19.63
N GLU A 167 5.14 12.94 -20.05
CA GLU A 167 4.37 11.97 -19.26
C GLU A 167 5.27 11.09 -18.33
N GLY A 168 6.35 11.63 -17.80
CA GLY A 168 7.19 10.95 -16.80
C GLY A 168 6.68 11.26 -15.40
N THR A 169 6.42 10.24 -14.59
CA THR A 169 5.67 10.31 -13.30
C THR A 169 5.88 11.62 -12.52
N THR A 170 4.85 12.46 -12.65
CA THR A 170 4.72 13.90 -12.34
C THR A 170 4.12 14.15 -10.96
N THR A 171 4.34 13.28 -9.99
CA THR A 171 3.29 13.03 -8.98
C THR A 171 2.93 14.24 -8.12
N TYR A 172 3.86 15.14 -7.80
CA TYR A 172 3.56 16.30 -6.95
C TYR A 172 4.29 17.57 -7.37
N ARG A 173 3.56 18.62 -7.78
CA ARG A 173 4.10 19.96 -8.10
C ARG A 173 4.18 20.87 -6.87
N SER A 174 3.43 20.57 -5.83
CA SER A 174 3.41 21.35 -4.59
C SER A 174 3.21 20.42 -3.39
N LEU A 175 3.64 20.83 -2.19
CA LEU A 175 3.36 20.04 -0.98
C LEU A 175 1.84 19.82 -0.78
N THR A 176 1.02 20.78 -1.20
CA THR A 176 -0.44 20.71 -1.15
C THR A 176 -1.05 19.70 -2.13
N SER A 177 -0.31 19.29 -3.17
CA SER A 177 -0.76 18.25 -4.10
C SER A 177 -0.54 16.84 -3.59
N LEU A 178 0.25 16.66 -2.52
CA LEU A 178 0.38 15.35 -1.89
C LEU A 178 -0.94 14.96 -1.24
N ARG A 179 -1.43 13.75 -1.58
CA ARG A 179 -2.63 13.19 -0.95
C ARG A 179 -2.40 13.11 0.55
N GLY A 180 -3.24 13.73 1.37
CA GLY A 180 -3.09 13.65 2.81
C GLY A 180 -3.08 12.20 3.30
N CYS A 181 -2.16 11.85 4.19
CA CYS A 181 -2.18 10.53 4.79
C CYS A 181 -3.37 10.42 5.75
N TYR A 182 -4.33 9.51 5.51
CA TYR A 182 -5.42 9.29 6.46
C TYR A 182 -4.90 8.94 7.86
N ILE A 183 -5.54 9.48 8.90
CA ILE A 183 -5.23 9.18 10.32
C ILE A 183 -5.37 7.67 10.58
N TRP A 184 -6.34 7.04 9.93
CA TRP A 184 -6.63 5.62 10.04
C TRP A 184 -5.93 4.75 8.99
N SER A 185 -5.33 5.34 7.94
CA SER A 185 -4.57 4.54 6.98
C SER A 185 -3.23 4.16 7.58
N TRP A 186 -2.92 2.88 7.40
CA TRP A 186 -1.80 2.19 8.01
C TRP A 186 -0.49 2.57 7.29
N LEU A 187 -0.61 3.18 6.09
CA LEU A 187 0.42 3.53 5.13
C LEU A 187 0.09 4.94 4.60
N CYS A 188 1.08 5.82 4.44
CA CYS A 188 0.83 7.12 3.84
C CYS A 188 0.56 6.94 2.35
N ALA A 189 -0.72 7.09 1.97
CA ALA A 189 -1.32 6.68 0.70
C ALA A 189 -1.26 5.16 0.50
N ASP A 190 -2.42 4.56 0.26
CA ASP A 190 -2.68 3.12 0.19
C ASP A 190 -1.83 2.43 -0.90
N ILE A 191 -0.62 1.99 -0.57
CA ILE A 191 0.16 1.08 -1.40
C ILE A 191 0.26 -0.24 -0.63
N ASP A 192 -0.52 -1.22 -1.07
CA ASP A 192 -0.48 -2.59 -0.54
C ASP A 192 0.84 -3.32 -0.90
N GLU A 193 1.61 -2.72 -1.80
CA GLU A 193 2.85 -3.23 -2.39
C GLU A 193 4.08 -2.39 -1.98
N TYR A 194 5.26 -2.98 -2.12
CA TYR A 194 6.52 -2.30 -1.85
C TYR A 194 6.78 -1.19 -2.90
N PRO A 195 7.25 0.01 -2.53
CA PRO A 195 7.52 0.49 -1.17
C PRO A 195 6.25 0.97 -0.46
N TYR A 196 6.04 0.48 0.77
CA TYR A 196 4.92 0.80 1.66
C TYR A 196 4.66 2.30 1.95
N TYR A 197 5.54 3.20 1.50
CA TYR A 197 5.38 4.63 1.60
C TYR A 197 5.84 5.30 0.33
N GLU A 198 4.99 6.17 -0.20
CA GLU A 198 5.33 6.99 -1.37
C GLU A 198 6.25 8.15 -0.97
N TYR A 199 5.93 8.85 0.11
CA TYR A 199 6.68 10.01 0.60
C TYR A 199 6.81 10.00 2.12
N VAL A 200 7.87 10.64 2.63
CA VAL A 200 8.23 10.61 4.05
C VAL A 200 8.43 12.03 4.58
N TYR A 201 7.53 12.45 5.47
CA TYR A 201 7.71 13.64 6.31
C TYR A 201 8.21 13.20 7.68
N GLN A 202 9.50 13.39 7.99
CA GLN A 202 10.11 12.85 9.20
C GLN A 202 9.36 13.23 10.49
N GLU A 203 8.76 14.42 10.56
CA GLU A 203 7.93 14.86 11.69
C GLU A 203 6.76 13.92 12.01
N ASN A 204 6.22 13.25 10.98
CA ASN A 204 5.09 12.34 11.06
C ASN A 204 5.49 10.89 11.30
N PHE A 205 6.78 10.57 11.39
CA PHE A 205 7.28 9.21 11.62
C PHE A 205 8.13 9.15 12.90
N ASP A 206 8.16 7.97 13.52
CA ASP A 206 9.10 7.60 14.59
C ASP A 206 9.56 6.15 14.43
N GLU A 207 10.24 5.59 15.43
CA GLU A 207 10.74 4.22 15.43
C GLU A 207 9.64 3.14 15.30
N TYR A 208 8.39 3.50 15.61
CA TYR A 208 7.22 2.63 15.56
C TYR A 208 6.43 2.79 14.25
N GLY A 209 6.85 3.72 13.38
CA GLY A 209 6.19 4.02 12.11
C GLY A 209 5.53 5.40 12.12
N LYS A 210 4.45 5.56 11.35
CA LYS A 210 3.75 6.85 11.25
C LYS A 210 3.04 7.20 12.57
N LYS A 211 3.35 8.35 13.15
CA LYS A 211 2.65 8.91 14.33
C LYS A 211 1.17 9.05 14.05
N GLY A 212 0.34 8.59 14.99
CA GLY A 212 -1.11 8.62 14.87
C GLY A 212 -1.73 7.48 14.05
N SER A 213 -0.93 6.59 13.45
CA SER A 213 -1.47 5.36 12.85
C SER A 213 -1.91 4.35 13.92
N MET A 214 -2.89 3.49 13.61
CA MET A 214 -3.32 2.43 14.52
C MET A 214 -2.19 1.46 14.85
N ARG A 215 -1.32 1.14 13.88
CA ARG A 215 -0.13 0.33 14.11
C ARG A 215 0.80 0.99 15.11
N HIS A 216 1.11 2.27 14.93
CA HIS A 216 1.93 3.05 15.88
C HIS A 216 1.34 3.02 17.28
N PHE A 217 0.03 3.23 17.41
CA PHE A 217 -0.64 3.13 18.70
C PHE A 217 -0.51 1.73 19.31
N LEU A 218 -0.75 0.67 18.54
CA LEU A 218 -0.65 -0.71 19.01
C LEU A 218 0.78 -1.10 19.38
N THR A 219 1.77 -0.75 18.56
CA THR A 219 3.18 -1.07 18.81
C THR A 219 3.73 -0.28 19.99
N LEU A 220 3.38 1.00 20.12
CA LEU A 220 3.75 1.82 21.28
C LEU A 220 3.11 1.29 22.57
N ARG A 221 1.82 0.96 22.54
CA ARG A 221 1.11 0.35 23.68
C ARG A 221 1.67 -1.01 24.03
N TRP A 222 1.95 -1.84 23.04
CA TRP A 222 2.57 -3.15 23.22
C TRP A 222 3.98 -3.03 23.81
N GLY A 223 4.83 -2.16 23.27
CA GLY A 223 6.17 -1.88 23.79
C GLY A 223 6.15 -1.41 25.24
N ASN A 224 5.26 -0.46 25.56
CA ASN A 224 5.07 0.00 26.95
C ASN A 224 4.58 -1.13 27.87
N MET A 225 3.65 -1.96 27.41
CA MET A 225 3.13 -3.09 28.20
C MET A 225 4.20 -4.15 28.45
N VAL A 226 4.99 -4.49 27.43
CA VAL A 226 6.12 -5.43 27.53
C VAL A 226 7.21 -4.89 28.45
N ASN A 227 7.54 -3.60 28.37
CA ASN A 227 8.53 -2.97 29.24
C ASN A 227 8.08 -2.96 30.71
N LEU A 228 6.78 -2.75 30.97
CA LEU A 228 6.25 -2.65 32.34
C LEU A 228 6.00 -4.00 33.00
N LEU A 229 5.47 -4.98 32.26
CA LEU A 229 5.06 -6.28 32.80
C LEU A 229 6.06 -7.40 32.51
N GLY A 230 6.96 -7.20 31.55
CA GLY A 230 7.77 -8.27 30.95
C GLY A 230 6.99 -9.02 29.87
N TYR A 231 7.71 -9.49 28.86
CA TYR A 231 7.14 -10.11 27.64
C TYR A 231 6.12 -11.22 27.95
N TRP A 232 6.48 -12.18 28.80
CA TRP A 232 5.62 -13.32 29.10
C TRP A 232 4.32 -12.94 29.81
N ARG A 233 4.36 -11.98 30.75
CA ARG A 233 3.15 -11.53 31.46
C ARG A 233 2.23 -10.74 30.53
N ALA A 234 2.78 -9.94 29.64
CA ALA A 234 2.03 -9.21 28.61
C ALA A 234 1.29 -10.16 27.65
N VAL A 235 1.95 -11.24 27.21
CA VAL A 235 1.34 -12.27 26.35
C VAL A 235 0.20 -13.00 27.07
N ILE A 236 0.40 -13.43 28.32
CA ILE A 236 -0.65 -14.11 29.11
C ILE A 236 -1.86 -13.18 29.28
N LEU A 237 -1.64 -11.90 29.60
CA LEU A 237 -2.71 -10.94 29.77
C LEU A 237 -3.50 -10.73 28.47
N LEU A 238 -2.81 -10.65 27.32
CA LEU A 238 -3.47 -10.58 26.01
C LEU A 238 -4.30 -11.83 25.72
N ALA A 239 -3.80 -13.02 26.05
CA ALA A 239 -4.52 -14.27 25.85
C ALA A 239 -5.79 -14.34 26.71
N VAL A 240 -5.72 -13.91 27.99
CA VAL A 240 -6.87 -13.86 28.89
C VAL A 240 -7.89 -12.81 28.46
N CYS A 241 -7.46 -11.58 28.14
CA CYS A 241 -8.36 -10.55 27.63
C CYS A 241 -8.99 -10.96 26.29
N GLY A 242 -8.19 -11.55 25.39
CA GLY A 242 -8.65 -12.05 24.10
C GLY A 242 -9.69 -13.15 24.24
N SER A 243 -9.50 -14.09 25.18
CA SER A 243 -10.48 -15.15 25.43
C SER A 243 -11.79 -14.61 26.01
N ILE A 244 -11.73 -13.65 26.94
CA ILE A 244 -12.92 -13.01 27.50
C ILE A 244 -13.71 -12.28 26.40
N VAL A 245 -13.05 -11.53 25.52
CA VAL A 245 -13.70 -10.76 24.45
C VAL A 245 -14.22 -11.66 23.32
N LEU A 246 -13.53 -12.75 22.98
CA LEU A 246 -13.95 -13.66 21.90
C LEU A 246 -14.96 -14.72 22.37
N SER A 247 -15.04 -15.01 23.67
CA SER A 247 -15.96 -16.01 24.22
C SER A 247 -17.45 -15.78 23.86
N PRO A 248 -18.00 -14.55 23.87
CA PRO A 248 -19.40 -14.33 23.50
C PRO A 248 -19.62 -14.56 22.00
N PHE A 249 -18.63 -14.26 21.17
CA PHE A 249 -18.70 -14.48 19.74
C PHE A 249 -18.73 -15.98 19.41
N VAL A 250 -17.81 -16.76 20.00
CA VAL A 250 -17.79 -18.23 19.86
C VAL A 250 -19.09 -18.85 20.38
N TYR A 251 -19.59 -18.38 21.53
CA TYR A 251 -20.86 -18.84 22.08
C TYR A 251 -22.05 -18.51 21.15
N SER A 252 -22.06 -17.33 20.52
CA SER A 252 -23.13 -16.94 19.58
C SER A 252 -23.15 -17.83 18.34
N VAL A 253 -21.98 -18.16 17.77
CA VAL A 253 -21.85 -19.07 16.63
C VAL A 253 -22.28 -20.49 17.01
N TYR A 254 -21.85 -20.98 18.17
CA TYR A 254 -22.27 -22.27 18.69
C TYR A 254 -23.80 -22.36 18.85
N ARG A 255 -24.43 -21.31 19.40
CA ARG A 255 -25.89 -21.27 19.57
C ARG A 255 -26.62 -21.26 18.23
N ALA A 256 -26.12 -20.50 17.24
CA ALA A 256 -26.69 -20.49 15.90
C ALA A 256 -26.59 -21.87 15.23
N MET A 257 -25.42 -22.53 15.29
CA MET A 257 -25.24 -23.88 14.76
C MET A 257 -26.17 -24.89 15.44
N LYS A 258 -26.31 -24.83 16.77
CA LYS A 258 -27.21 -25.72 17.51
C LYS A 258 -28.67 -25.55 17.07
N SER A 259 -29.13 -24.31 16.90
CA SER A 259 -30.49 -24.02 16.42
C SER A 259 -30.74 -24.57 15.01
N VAL A 260 -29.74 -24.48 14.13
CA VAL A 260 -29.83 -25.05 12.78
C VAL A 260 -29.88 -26.57 12.84
N LEU A 261 -29.05 -27.19 13.68
CA LEU A 261 -29.01 -28.65 13.82
C LEU A 261 -30.34 -29.21 14.36
N GLU A 262 -30.93 -28.54 15.35
CA GLU A 262 -32.26 -28.89 15.89
C GLU A 262 -33.35 -28.75 14.81
N MET A 263 -33.28 -27.72 13.96
CA MET A 263 -34.21 -27.55 12.84
C MET A 263 -34.08 -28.66 11.80
N TYR A 264 -32.86 -29.09 11.47
CA TYR A 264 -32.62 -30.23 10.58
C TYR A 264 -33.13 -31.54 11.16
N GLN A 265 -32.89 -31.79 12.45
CA GLN A 265 -33.38 -32.99 13.14
C GLN A 265 -34.91 -33.05 13.20
N ASN A 266 -35.58 -31.91 13.41
CA ASN A 266 -37.04 -31.87 13.38
C ASN A 266 -37.57 -32.13 11.97
N ARG A 267 -36.95 -31.58 10.92
CA ARG A 267 -37.36 -31.87 9.54
C ARG A 267 -37.15 -33.33 9.14
N THR A 268 -36.08 -33.97 9.58
CA THR A 268 -35.88 -35.41 9.31
C THR A 268 -36.94 -36.26 10.01
N LYS A 269 -37.34 -35.90 11.24
CA LYS A 269 -38.44 -36.59 11.93
C LYS A 269 -39.78 -36.39 11.24
N GLU A 270 -40.08 -35.16 10.81
CA GLU A 270 -41.28 -34.91 10.01
C GLU A 270 -41.29 -35.78 8.75
N VAL A 271 -40.18 -35.82 7.99
CA VAL A 271 -40.09 -36.68 6.79
C VAL A 271 -40.24 -38.16 7.12
N ASP A 272 -39.62 -38.66 8.19
CA ASP A 272 -39.79 -40.05 8.63
C ASP A 272 -41.24 -40.35 9.04
N ASP A 273 -41.93 -39.41 9.71
CA ASP A 273 -43.34 -39.53 10.07
C ASP A 273 -44.24 -39.54 8.81
N TRP A 274 -43.98 -38.67 7.82
CA TRP A 274 -44.69 -38.68 6.53
C TRP A 274 -44.47 -39.99 5.76
N VAL A 275 -43.25 -40.51 5.74
CA VAL A 275 -42.93 -41.80 5.09
C VAL A 275 -43.59 -42.97 5.82
N ALA A 276 -43.64 -42.95 7.15
CA ALA A 276 -44.32 -43.99 7.93
C ALA A 276 -45.84 -43.97 7.72
N ASP A 277 -46.45 -42.80 7.62
CA ASP A 277 -47.88 -42.67 7.32
C ASP A 277 -48.22 -43.11 5.87
N GLU A 278 -47.39 -42.75 4.88
CA GLU A 278 -47.53 -43.26 3.49
C GLU A 278 -47.33 -44.78 3.40
N GLU A 279 -46.42 -45.35 4.19
CA GLU A 279 -46.22 -46.81 4.24
C GLU A 279 -47.41 -47.53 4.90
N ILE A 280 -48.21 -46.88 5.74
CA ILE A 280 -49.43 -47.46 6.32
C ILE A 280 -50.61 -47.34 5.34
N GLU A 281 -50.68 -46.26 4.56
CA GLU A 281 -51.73 -46.06 3.55
C GLU A 281 -51.53 -46.95 2.30
N GLY A 282 -50.27 -47.20 1.91
CA GLY A 282 -49.91 -48.12 0.82
C GLY A 282 -50.28 -49.60 1.05
N TRP A 283 -50.51 -50.02 2.30
CA TRP A 283 -50.98 -51.37 2.63
C TRP A 283 -52.52 -51.48 2.69
N LEU A 284 -53.25 -50.36 2.73
CA LEU A 284 -54.71 -50.34 2.67
C LEU A 284 -55.24 -50.20 1.24
N GLU A 285 -54.41 -49.76 0.29
CA GLU A 285 -54.81 -49.55 -1.10
C GLU A 285 -54.47 -50.73 -2.04
N SER A 286 -53.74 -51.75 -1.56
CA SER A 286 -53.39 -52.93 -2.37
C SER A 286 -54.50 -53.97 -2.56
N ASP A 287 -55.65 -53.82 -1.88
CA ASP A 287 -56.78 -54.76 -1.99
C ASP A 287 -57.92 -54.25 -2.91
N ARG A 288 -57.71 -53.14 -3.63
CA ARG A 288 -58.73 -52.54 -4.51
C ARG A 288 -58.26 -52.22 -5.93
N TYR A 289 -57.47 -53.08 -6.55
CA TYR A 289 -57.27 -53.02 -8.00
C TYR A 289 -57.26 -54.42 -8.63
N PHE A 290 -58.45 -55.02 -8.66
CA PHE A 290 -58.81 -56.00 -9.68
C PHE A 290 -60.14 -55.55 -10.31
N GLU A 291 -60.14 -55.56 -11.64
CA GLU A 291 -61.26 -55.36 -12.55
C GLU A 291 -61.59 -53.90 -12.94
N ASP A 292 -61.18 -53.60 -14.19
CA ASP A 292 -62.06 -53.22 -15.29
C ASP A 292 -62.01 -51.78 -15.87
N PHE A 293 -62.07 -51.78 -17.20
CA PHE A 293 -62.31 -50.72 -18.20
C PHE A 293 -61.09 -49.91 -18.69
N GLU A 294 -60.60 -50.14 -19.92
CA GLU A 294 -61.19 -49.91 -21.27
C GLU A 294 -60.77 -48.53 -21.82
N TYR A 295 -60.33 -48.56 -23.08
CA TYR A 295 -59.82 -47.47 -23.89
C TYR A 295 -60.65 -46.17 -23.81
N ASP A 296 -60.00 -45.00 -23.78
CA ASP A 296 -60.24 -44.05 -24.87
C ASP A 296 -59.14 -42.99 -25.06
N GLU A 297 -59.00 -42.63 -26.33
CA GLU A 297 -58.05 -41.71 -26.93
C GLU A 297 -58.50 -40.23 -26.73
N LYS A 298 -57.53 -39.31 -26.88
CA LYS A 298 -57.65 -37.96 -27.52
C LYS A 298 -57.94 -36.67 -26.70
N VAL A 299 -56.98 -35.76 -26.90
CA VAL A 299 -57.09 -34.33 -27.29
C VAL A 299 -56.71 -33.26 -26.26
N GLU A 300 -55.60 -32.60 -26.61
CA GLU A 300 -55.20 -31.19 -26.48
C GLU A 300 -56.12 -30.22 -25.71
N ALA A 301 -55.50 -29.39 -24.86
CA ALA A 301 -55.62 -27.94 -24.97
C ALA A 301 -54.51 -27.24 -24.17
N VAL A 302 -53.65 -26.55 -24.91
CA VAL A 302 -52.77 -25.47 -24.47
C VAL A 302 -53.62 -24.19 -24.37
N GLU A 303 -53.67 -23.55 -23.21
CA GLU A 303 -53.98 -22.11 -23.02
C GLU A 303 -53.36 -21.72 -21.65
N GLU A 304 -52.20 -21.09 -21.60
CA GLU A 304 -52.01 -19.63 -21.75
C GLU A 304 -52.68 -18.82 -20.64
N LYS A 305 -51.87 -18.34 -19.69
CA LYS A 305 -51.98 -16.95 -19.21
C LYS A 305 -50.70 -16.43 -18.56
N GLU A 306 -50.01 -15.62 -19.36
CA GLU A 306 -49.12 -14.54 -18.97
C GLU A 306 -49.79 -13.55 -17.99
N ARG A 307 -48.96 -12.95 -17.12
CA ARG A 307 -48.83 -11.51 -16.79
C ARG A 307 -47.84 -11.36 -15.63
N GLU A 308 -46.90 -10.42 -15.55
CA GLU A 308 -46.37 -9.37 -16.41
C GLU A 308 -45.14 -8.77 -15.68
N LYS A 309 -43.94 -8.77 -16.31
CA LYS A 309 -42.87 -7.70 -16.36
C LYS A 309 -42.23 -7.10 -15.07
N PRO A 310 -41.11 -6.32 -15.14
CA PRO A 310 -40.00 -6.24 -16.12
C PRO A 310 -38.55 -6.02 -15.51
N SER A 311 -37.57 -5.87 -16.42
CA SER A 311 -36.23 -5.23 -16.28
C SER A 311 -35.09 -6.15 -15.78
N VAL A 312 -33.91 -6.22 -16.40
CA VAL A 312 -33.00 -5.14 -16.79
C VAL A 312 -32.12 -5.56 -17.98
N ASP A 313 -31.92 -4.62 -18.91
CA ASP A 313 -31.03 -4.70 -20.07
C ASP A 313 -29.58 -5.06 -19.70
N LYS A 314 -28.98 -5.97 -20.49
CA LYS A 314 -27.52 -6.14 -20.57
C LYS A 314 -27.04 -5.79 -21.98
N PRO A 315 -25.89 -5.09 -22.13
CA PRO A 315 -25.46 -4.55 -23.41
C PRO A 315 -24.84 -5.62 -24.33
N LEU A 316 -25.06 -5.48 -25.63
CA LEU A 316 -24.34 -6.21 -26.67
C LEU A 316 -22.86 -5.77 -26.73
N PRO A 317 -21.94 -6.69 -27.11
CA PRO A 317 -20.53 -6.35 -27.28
C PRO A 317 -20.29 -5.51 -28.55
N PRO A 318 -19.22 -4.69 -28.57
CA PRO A 318 -18.94 -3.79 -29.69
C PRO A 318 -18.46 -4.52 -30.95
N PRO A 319 -18.68 -3.93 -32.15
CA PRO A 319 -18.22 -4.51 -33.40
C PRO A 319 -16.69 -4.44 -33.53
N ARG A 320 -16.11 -5.50 -34.09
CA ARG A 320 -14.71 -5.53 -34.55
C ARG A 320 -14.56 -4.59 -35.74
N TYR A 321 -13.75 -3.55 -35.60
CA TYR A 321 -13.24 -2.78 -36.74
C TYR A 321 -11.94 -3.42 -37.22
N THR A 322 -11.93 -3.85 -38.48
CA THR A 322 -10.73 -4.14 -39.26
C THR A 322 -10.01 -2.83 -39.57
N GLU A 323 -8.69 -2.83 -39.38
CA GLU A 323 -7.76 -1.82 -39.87
C GLU A 323 -7.85 -1.77 -41.39
N ASP A 324 -8.41 -0.69 -41.96
CA ASP A 324 -8.18 -0.23 -43.35
C ASP A 324 -9.04 1.03 -43.64
N GLU A 325 -8.93 2.11 -42.84
CA GLU A 325 -9.43 3.45 -43.26
C GLU A 325 -8.94 4.57 -42.32
N LYS A 326 -7.64 4.88 -42.34
CA LYS A 326 -7.08 6.15 -41.84
C LYS A 326 -5.92 6.64 -42.70
N GLU A 327 -6.17 6.77 -43.99
CA GLU A 327 -5.57 7.84 -44.79
C GLU A 327 -6.71 8.72 -45.29
N LEU A 328 -6.49 10.03 -45.33
CA LEU A 328 -7.48 11.10 -45.50
C LEU A 328 -8.32 11.42 -44.25
N ILE A 329 -7.82 12.35 -43.43
CA ILE A 329 -8.45 13.65 -43.10
C ILE A 329 -7.58 14.28 -42.00
N THR A 330 -6.65 15.15 -42.40
CA THR A 330 -6.17 16.31 -41.60
C THR A 330 -5.28 17.18 -42.50
N LYS A 331 -5.92 17.82 -43.48
CA LYS A 331 -5.54 19.14 -43.97
C LYS A 331 -6.81 19.98 -44.00
N SER A 332 -6.98 20.81 -42.98
CA SER A 332 -7.66 22.10 -43.07
C SER A 332 -7.24 22.96 -41.89
#